data_AF-A0A9W9JHE6-F1
#
_entry.id   AF-A0A9W9JHE6-F1
#
_cell.length_a   1.000
_cell.length_b   1.000
_cell.length_c   1.000
_cell.angle_alpha   90.00
_cell.angle_beta   90.00
_cell.angle_gamma   90.00
#
_symmetry.space_group_name_H-M   'P 1'
#
loop_
_entity.id
_entity.type
_entity.pdbx_description
1 polymer ?
#
loop_
_entity_poly.entity_id
_entity_poly.type
_entity_poly.pdbx_seq_one_letter_code
_entity_poly.pdbx_strand_id
1 'polypeptide(L)'
;MRQALSPDPVVFDDSRQAWANSGGTTLLATLETLSQAVQDLQKRAEAQQKEIRDTKKSLEDTQNNVEAKSNDLEEAQKTLIKYERTFDAHTIEVRSIVLDKWAGKPISNTRRSQRNAAAHGGSILADYDVILREVDQPASRVDRWKPAFESHYNVSWDFLYARGGLDSASKELVRIFDYLANIRSLEKWEDWKIQSNPNTSSKKMNDRAKIVEICTSWIDKWVGDTMDTNPTKAQMEKLRQLSHQA
;
A
#
# COMPACT_ATOMS: atom_id res chain seq x y z
N MET A 1 49.34 -24.30 80.94
CA MET A 1 49.43 -22.86 81.28
C MET A 1 48.15 -22.18 80.82
N ARG A 2 47.32 -21.70 81.75
CA ARG A 2 46.17 -20.85 81.44
C ARG A 2 46.59 -19.41 81.74
N GLN A 3 46.79 -18.59 80.71
CA GLN A 3 46.96 -17.15 80.92
C GLN A 3 45.61 -16.60 81.41
N ALA A 4 45.62 -16.02 82.61
CA ALA A 4 44.51 -15.23 83.11
C ALA A 4 44.45 -13.94 82.28
N LEU A 5 43.40 -13.77 81.49
CA LEU A 5 43.11 -12.53 80.79
C LEU A 5 42.75 -11.48 81.83
N SER A 6 43.60 -10.46 82.00
CA SER A 6 43.25 -9.28 82.80
C SER A 6 42.10 -8.56 82.10
N PRO A 7 41.01 -8.20 82.79
CA PRO A 7 39.92 -7.45 82.17
C PRO A 7 40.42 -6.07 81.75
N ASP A 8 40.09 -5.66 80.53
CA ASP A 8 40.43 -4.35 80.00
C ASP A 8 39.84 -3.23 80.88
N PRO A 9 40.60 -2.15 81.14
CA PRO A 9 40.15 -1.05 81.98
C PRO A 9 38.91 -0.37 81.37
N VAL A 10 37.92 -0.11 82.21
CA VAL A 10 36.73 0.67 81.85
C VAL A 10 37.12 2.14 81.85
N VAL A 11 36.94 2.82 80.72
CA VAL A 11 37.25 4.24 80.55
C VAL A 11 35.95 4.98 80.24
N PHE A 12 35.81 6.20 80.74
CA PHE A 12 34.68 7.06 80.38
C PHE A 12 34.93 7.71 79.03
N ASP A 13 34.01 7.54 78.09
CA ASP A 13 34.02 8.23 76.81
C ASP A 13 33.20 9.52 76.93
N ASP A 14 33.88 10.65 77.17
CA ASP A 14 33.28 11.98 77.30
C ASP A 14 32.43 12.38 76.08
N SER A 15 32.79 11.90 74.87
CA SER A 15 32.07 12.25 73.65
C SER A 15 30.69 11.59 73.56
N ARG A 16 30.51 10.47 74.26
CA ARG A 16 29.28 9.65 74.27
C ARG A 16 28.58 9.64 75.64
N GLN A 17 29.22 10.22 76.65
CA GLN A 17 28.81 10.18 78.06
C GLN A 17 28.51 8.76 78.57
N ALA A 18 29.41 7.81 78.30
CA ALA A 18 29.23 6.41 78.68
C ALA A 18 30.51 5.77 79.24
N TRP A 19 30.38 4.83 80.18
CA TRP A 19 31.48 4.02 80.72
C TRP A 19 31.57 2.68 79.99
N ALA A 20 32.67 2.41 79.30
CA ALA A 20 32.90 1.13 78.63
C ALA A 20 34.40 0.81 78.53
N ASN A 21 34.75 -0.47 78.40
CA ASN A 21 36.09 -0.84 77.95
C ASN A 21 36.21 -0.60 76.43
N SER A 22 37.43 -0.70 75.88
CA SER A 22 37.71 -0.50 74.44
C SER A 22 36.82 -1.36 73.52
N GLY A 23 36.46 -2.57 73.95
CA GLY A 23 35.52 -3.44 73.25
C GLY A 23 34.10 -2.88 73.22
N GLY A 24 33.62 -2.34 74.33
CA GLY A 24 32.27 -1.75 74.44
C GLY A 24 32.11 -0.43 73.69
N THR A 25 33.12 0.44 73.67
CA THR A 25 33.07 1.68 72.87
C THR A 25 33.09 1.38 71.36
N THR A 26 33.89 0.40 70.94
CA THR A 26 33.90 -0.09 69.55
C THR A 26 32.53 -0.66 69.16
N LEU A 27 31.92 -1.46 70.03
CA LEU A 27 30.60 -2.04 69.79
C LEU A 27 29.53 -0.95 69.59
N LEU A 28 29.50 0.07 70.46
CA LEU A 28 28.57 1.20 70.34
C LEU A 28 28.74 1.96 69.02
N ALA A 29 29.99 2.24 68.62
CA ALA A 29 30.29 2.90 67.34
C ALA A 29 29.80 2.07 66.14
N THR A 30 29.98 0.74 66.19
CA THR A 30 29.48 -0.15 65.14
C THR A 30 27.95 -0.20 65.10
N LEU A 31 27.27 -0.19 66.25
CA LEU A 31 25.81 -0.18 66.34
C LEU A 31 25.21 1.12 65.79
N GLU A 32 25.80 2.26 66.10
CA GLU A 32 25.39 3.55 65.52
C GLU A 32 25.56 3.56 63.99
N THR A 33 26.71 3.07 63.51
CA THR A 33 26.99 2.98 62.07
C THR A 33 25.99 2.06 61.36
N LEU A 34 25.67 0.91 61.97
CA LEU A 34 24.67 -0.01 61.45
C LEU A 34 23.26 0.59 61.48
N SER A 35 22.89 1.29 62.55
CA SER A 35 21.60 1.99 62.65
C SER A 35 21.44 3.01 61.53
N GLN A 36 22.48 3.81 61.27
CA GLN A 36 22.48 4.78 60.18
C GLN A 36 22.38 4.09 58.82
N ALA A 37 23.13 3.00 58.60
CA ALA A 37 23.07 2.24 57.36
C ALA A 37 21.67 1.63 57.12
N VAL A 38 21.01 1.12 58.16
CA VAL A 38 19.65 0.59 58.07
C VAL A 38 18.65 1.69 57.70
N GLN A 39 18.75 2.88 58.32
CA GLN A 39 17.89 4.01 57.96
C GLN A 39 18.10 4.47 56.51
N ASP A 40 19.36 4.51 56.05
CA ASP A 40 19.67 4.89 54.67
C ASP A 40 19.16 3.85 53.66
N LEU A 41 19.29 2.55 53.99
CA LEU A 41 18.73 1.47 53.19
C LEU A 41 17.20 1.55 53.13
N GLN A 42 16.54 1.90 54.24
CA GLN A 42 15.10 2.04 54.29
C GLN A 42 14.62 3.22 53.43
N LYS A 43 15.28 4.38 53.50
CA LYS A 43 14.99 5.53 52.61
C LYS A 43 15.18 5.19 51.14
N ARG A 44 16.23 4.44 50.80
CA ARG A 44 16.47 3.98 49.42
C ARG A 44 15.38 3.01 48.95
N ALA A 45 14.95 2.09 49.81
CA ALA A 45 13.88 1.15 49.51
C ALA A 45 12.54 1.87 49.25
N GLU A 46 12.20 2.87 50.06
CA GLU A 46 11.01 3.71 49.86
C GLU A 46 11.07 4.51 48.56
N ALA A 47 12.22 5.09 48.23
CA ALA A 47 12.43 5.80 46.97
C ALA A 47 12.27 4.87 45.75
N GLN A 48 12.90 3.69 45.79
CA GLN A 48 12.76 2.67 44.74
C GLN A 48 11.32 2.18 44.60
N GLN A 49 10.61 1.97 45.71
CA GLN A 49 9.22 1.55 45.69
C GLN A 49 8.31 2.59 45.03
N LYS A 50 8.58 3.88 45.26
CA LYS A 50 7.88 4.98 44.58
C LYS A 50 8.15 4.96 43.07
N GLU A 51 9.42 4.86 42.65
CA GLU A 51 9.79 4.80 41.24
C GLU A 51 9.17 3.60 40.50
N ILE A 52 9.13 2.43 41.15
CA ILE A 52 8.46 1.24 40.61
C ILE A 52 6.97 1.50 40.41
N ARG A 53 6.31 2.17 41.37
CA ARG A 53 4.89 2.52 41.26
C ARG A 53 4.62 3.49 40.10
N ASP A 54 5.45 4.51 39.97
CA ASP A 54 5.33 5.53 38.92
C ASP A 54 5.58 4.91 37.54
N THR A 55 6.59 4.04 37.42
CA THR A 55 6.91 3.31 36.18
C THR A 55 5.81 2.33 35.82
N LYS A 56 5.23 1.62 36.80
CA LYS A 56 4.08 0.72 36.57
C LYS A 56 2.88 1.48 36.02
N LYS A 57 2.57 2.65 36.59
CA LYS A 57 1.48 3.50 36.10
C LYS A 57 1.74 3.97 34.67
N SER A 58 2.94 4.46 34.38
CA SER A 58 3.31 4.88 33.02
C SER A 58 3.24 3.74 32.01
N LEU A 59 3.57 2.51 32.41
CA LEU A 59 3.45 1.32 31.58
C LEU A 59 1.99 0.98 31.28
N GLU A 60 1.12 1.04 32.29
CA GLU A 60 -0.33 0.82 32.13
C GLU A 60 -0.96 1.85 31.19
N ASP A 61 -0.62 3.14 31.35
CA ASP A 61 -1.06 4.21 30.46
C ASP A 61 -0.59 3.97 29.01
N THR A 62 0.65 3.50 28.84
CA THR A 62 1.20 3.18 27.51
C THR A 62 0.50 1.97 26.90
N GLN A 63 0.21 0.93 27.69
CA GLN A 63 -0.51 -0.25 27.24
C GLN A 63 -1.92 0.10 26.77
N ASN A 64 -2.66 0.89 27.55
CA ASN A 64 -3.99 1.35 27.18
C ASN A 64 -3.97 2.18 25.88
N ASN A 65 -2.95 3.03 25.69
CA ASN A 65 -2.78 3.81 24.46
C ASN A 65 -2.47 2.91 23.24
N VAL A 66 -1.63 1.88 23.41
CA VAL A 66 -1.32 0.92 22.34
C VAL A 66 -2.57 0.14 21.95
N GLU A 67 -3.37 -0.30 22.91
CA GLU A 67 -4.62 -1.03 22.67
C GLU A 67 -5.63 -0.16 21.91
N ALA A 68 -5.81 1.09 22.32
CA ALA A 68 -6.67 2.05 21.62
C ALA A 68 -6.23 2.24 20.15
N LYS A 69 -4.93 2.47 19.91
CA LYS A 69 -4.40 2.61 18.54
C LYS A 69 -4.53 1.33 17.70
N SER A 70 -4.42 0.16 18.33
CA SER A 70 -4.61 -1.12 17.64
C SER A 70 -6.05 -1.25 17.14
N ASN A 71 -7.03 -0.88 17.97
CA ASN A 71 -8.45 -0.92 17.60
C ASN A 71 -8.77 0.07 16.48
N ASP A 72 -8.24 1.30 16.56
CA ASP A 72 -8.40 2.32 15.51
C ASP A 72 -7.84 1.84 14.16
N LEU A 73 -6.68 1.17 14.18
CA LEU A 73 -6.05 0.62 12.98
C LEU A 73 -6.88 -0.51 12.36
N GLU A 74 -7.45 -1.39 13.19
CA GLU A 74 -8.34 -2.45 12.73
C GLU A 74 -9.62 -1.88 12.07
N GLU A 75 -10.21 -0.83 12.64
CA GLU A 75 -11.38 -0.17 12.07
C GLU A 75 -11.06 0.53 10.74
N ALA A 76 -9.91 1.21 10.66
CA ALA A 76 -9.42 1.81 9.42
C ALA A 76 -9.20 0.75 8.34
N GLN A 77 -8.63 -0.41 8.69
CA GLN A 77 -8.42 -1.52 7.76
C GLN A 77 -9.75 -2.10 7.24
N LYS A 78 -10.74 -2.32 8.12
CA LYS A 78 -12.08 -2.78 7.72
C LYS A 78 -12.73 -1.80 6.74
N THR A 79 -12.58 -0.51 7.01
CA THR A 79 -13.12 0.57 6.18
C THR A 79 -12.44 0.60 4.81
N LEU A 80 -11.11 0.48 4.74
CA LEU A 80 -10.36 0.40 3.49
C LEU A 80 -10.79 -0.81 2.64
N ILE A 81 -10.90 -1.99 3.24
CA ILE A 81 -11.37 -3.21 2.53
C ILE A 81 -12.77 -3.00 1.97
N LYS A 82 -13.67 -2.34 2.72
CA LYS A 82 -15.01 -2.03 2.23
C LYS A 82 -14.95 -1.09 1.03
N TYR A 83 -14.15 -0.02 1.10
CA TYR A 83 -13.99 0.93 0.00
C TYR A 83 -13.40 0.26 -1.25
N GLU A 84 -12.37 -0.55 -1.10
CA GLU A 84 -11.75 -1.32 -2.18
C GLU A 84 -12.78 -2.22 -2.87
N ARG A 85 -13.57 -3.00 -2.10
CA ARG A 85 -14.64 -3.83 -2.67
C ARG A 85 -15.70 -3.04 -3.43
N THR A 86 -16.09 -1.87 -2.92
CA THR A 86 -17.07 -1.01 -3.61
C THR A 86 -16.49 -0.40 -4.88
N PHE A 87 -15.20 -0.03 -4.86
CA PHE A 87 -14.49 0.51 -6.01
C PHE A 87 -14.31 -0.55 -7.10
N ASP A 88 -13.93 -1.77 -6.71
CA ASP A 88 -13.85 -2.93 -7.59
C ASP A 88 -15.18 -3.23 -8.26
N ALA A 89 -16.26 -3.30 -7.48
CA ALA A 89 -17.61 -3.55 -8.01
C ALA A 89 -18.02 -2.47 -9.02
N HIS A 90 -17.74 -1.20 -8.72
CA HIS A 90 -18.02 -0.09 -9.64
C HIS A 90 -17.17 -0.15 -10.91
N THR A 91 -15.87 -0.47 -10.77
CA THR A 91 -14.96 -0.63 -11.91
C THR A 91 -15.44 -1.76 -12.81
N ILE A 92 -15.80 -2.91 -12.24
CA ILE A 92 -16.33 -4.06 -12.98
C ILE A 92 -17.60 -3.69 -13.73
N GLU A 93 -18.54 -2.99 -13.08
CA GLU A 93 -19.78 -2.53 -13.70
C GLU A 93 -19.51 -1.60 -14.90
N VAL A 94 -18.67 -0.58 -14.71
CA VAL A 94 -18.35 0.39 -15.76
C VAL A 94 -17.63 -0.29 -16.94
N ARG A 95 -16.60 -1.10 -16.67
CA ARG A 95 -15.83 -1.78 -17.72
C ARG A 95 -16.67 -2.82 -18.44
N SER A 96 -17.54 -3.54 -17.74
CA SER A 96 -18.53 -4.44 -18.36
C SER A 96 -19.42 -3.72 -19.40
N ILE A 97 -19.84 -2.49 -19.12
CA ILE A 97 -20.62 -1.68 -20.07
C ILE A 97 -19.78 -1.28 -21.29
N VAL A 98 -18.50 -0.95 -21.09
CA VAL A 98 -17.57 -0.65 -22.19
C VAL A 98 -17.36 -1.88 -23.08
N LEU A 99 -17.11 -3.04 -22.49
CA LEU A 99 -16.94 -4.30 -23.23
C LEU A 99 -18.23 -4.72 -23.95
N ASP A 100 -19.41 -4.56 -23.33
CA ASP A 100 -20.69 -4.79 -23.99
C ASP A 100 -20.88 -3.88 -25.21
N LYS A 101 -20.46 -2.60 -25.12
CA LYS A 101 -20.46 -1.68 -26.26
C LYS A 101 -19.53 -2.14 -27.37
N TRP A 102 -18.29 -2.46 -27.02
CA TRP A 102 -17.29 -2.92 -28.00
C TRP A 102 -17.74 -4.20 -28.70
N ALA A 103 -18.47 -5.06 -28.01
CA ALA A 103 -19.13 -6.24 -28.56
C ALA A 103 -20.43 -5.93 -29.35
N GLY A 104 -20.72 -4.65 -29.64
CA GLY A 104 -21.85 -4.23 -30.45
C GLY A 104 -23.21 -4.23 -29.74
N LYS A 105 -23.26 -4.40 -28.42
CA LYS A 105 -24.51 -4.38 -27.67
C LYS A 105 -25.01 -2.93 -27.51
N PRO A 106 -26.28 -2.63 -27.84
CA PRO A 106 -26.85 -1.30 -27.59
C PRO A 106 -26.76 -0.95 -26.11
N ILE A 107 -26.24 0.24 -25.81
CA ILE A 107 -26.22 0.79 -24.46
C ILE A 107 -27.42 1.73 -24.28
N SER A 108 -28.17 1.57 -23.19
CA SER A 108 -29.23 2.51 -22.82
C SER A 108 -28.67 3.91 -22.49
N ASN A 109 -29.48 4.95 -22.63
CA ASN A 109 -29.05 6.34 -22.36
C ASN A 109 -28.52 6.53 -20.93
N THR A 110 -29.12 5.87 -19.93
CA THR A 110 -28.67 5.92 -18.53
C THR A 110 -27.25 5.34 -18.37
N ARG A 111 -26.98 4.20 -19.01
CA ARG A 111 -25.64 3.57 -19.01
C ARG A 111 -24.63 4.36 -19.84
N ARG A 112 -25.09 5.09 -20.87
CA ARG A 112 -24.25 5.99 -21.67
C ARG A 112 -23.72 7.16 -20.82
N SER A 113 -24.55 7.75 -19.96
CA SER A 113 -24.11 8.81 -19.03
C SER A 113 -23.11 8.29 -17.99
N GLN A 114 -23.33 7.09 -17.44
CA GLN A 114 -22.38 6.44 -16.53
C GLN A 114 -21.04 6.14 -17.23
N ARG A 115 -21.07 5.60 -18.45
CA ARG A 115 -19.90 5.40 -19.30
C ARG A 115 -19.16 6.71 -19.56
N ASN A 116 -19.86 7.78 -19.93
CA ASN A 116 -19.21 9.04 -20.29
C ASN A 116 -18.57 9.75 -19.08
N ALA A 117 -19.03 9.47 -17.85
CA ALA A 117 -18.45 10.01 -16.62
C ALA A 117 -17.20 9.24 -16.14
N ALA A 118 -17.09 7.95 -16.46
CA ALA A 118 -16.02 7.07 -15.94
C ALA A 118 -15.06 6.51 -17.01
N ALA A 119 -15.48 6.42 -18.27
CA ALA A 119 -14.72 5.80 -19.36
C ALA A 119 -14.19 6.87 -20.31
N HIS A 120 -13.13 7.56 -19.90
CA HIS A 120 -12.23 8.21 -20.85
C HIS A 120 -11.08 7.28 -21.19
N GLY A 121 -11.41 6.14 -21.79
CA GLY A 121 -10.42 5.27 -22.45
C GLY A 121 -10.58 3.76 -22.26
N GLY A 122 -9.78 2.99 -23.00
CA GLY A 122 -9.45 1.61 -22.69
C GLY A 122 -8.56 1.52 -21.46
N SER A 123 -8.73 0.45 -20.70
CA SER A 123 -7.85 0.05 -19.61
C SER A 123 -7.66 -1.46 -19.70
N ILE A 124 -6.56 -1.90 -20.31
CA ILE A 124 -6.36 -3.31 -20.63
C ILE A 124 -6.36 -4.18 -19.37
N LEU A 125 -5.78 -3.69 -18.28
CA LEU A 125 -5.76 -4.37 -16.99
C LEU A 125 -7.17 -4.55 -16.42
N ALA A 126 -7.97 -3.48 -16.42
CA ALA A 126 -9.32 -3.54 -15.89
C ALA A 126 -10.22 -4.41 -16.77
N ASP A 127 -10.09 -4.33 -18.10
CA ASP A 127 -10.86 -5.17 -19.03
C ASP A 127 -10.46 -6.64 -18.92
N TYR A 128 -9.18 -6.93 -18.78
CA TYR A 128 -8.68 -8.29 -18.55
C TYR A 128 -9.24 -8.86 -17.25
N ASP A 129 -9.19 -8.11 -16.15
CA ASP A 129 -9.73 -8.52 -14.84
C ASP A 129 -11.25 -8.73 -14.88
N VAL A 130 -11.99 -7.85 -15.55
CA VAL A 130 -13.44 -8.02 -15.75
C VAL A 130 -13.75 -9.30 -16.50
N ILE A 131 -13.04 -9.58 -17.61
CA ILE A 131 -13.25 -10.81 -18.38
C ILE A 131 -12.88 -12.02 -17.53
N LEU A 132 -11.76 -11.98 -16.80
CA LEU A 132 -11.28 -13.05 -15.93
C LEU A 132 -12.31 -13.41 -14.84
N ARG A 133 -12.89 -12.42 -14.16
CA ARG A 133 -13.91 -12.62 -13.11
C ARG A 133 -15.24 -13.16 -13.65
N GLU A 134 -15.50 -12.99 -14.95
CA GLU A 134 -16.74 -13.43 -15.61
C GLU A 134 -16.62 -14.83 -16.23
N VAL A 135 -15.43 -15.44 -16.29
CA VAL A 135 -15.19 -16.76 -16.92
C VAL A 135 -16.07 -17.85 -16.31
N ASP A 136 -16.18 -17.87 -14.98
CA ASP A 136 -16.90 -18.93 -14.25
C ASP A 136 -18.38 -18.60 -14.00
N GLN A 137 -18.90 -17.49 -14.55
CA GLN A 137 -20.27 -17.08 -14.31
C GLN A 137 -21.27 -17.86 -15.19
N PRO A 138 -22.41 -18.34 -14.65
CA PRO A 138 -23.39 -19.13 -15.41
C PRO A 138 -23.99 -18.43 -16.64
N ALA A 139 -23.99 -17.09 -16.65
CA ALA A 139 -24.45 -16.26 -17.77
C ALA A 139 -23.28 -15.44 -18.35
N SER A 140 -22.12 -16.10 -18.50
CA SER A 140 -20.88 -15.45 -18.92
C SER A 140 -21.04 -14.69 -20.23
N ARG A 141 -20.45 -13.50 -20.25
CA ARG A 141 -20.39 -12.62 -21.43
C ARG A 141 -19.05 -12.75 -22.15
N VAL A 142 -18.17 -13.62 -21.65
CA VAL A 142 -16.78 -13.73 -22.05
C VAL A 142 -16.63 -14.03 -23.54
N ASP A 143 -17.44 -14.94 -24.09
CA ASP A 143 -17.34 -15.33 -25.51
C ASP A 143 -17.52 -14.14 -26.48
N ARG A 144 -18.35 -13.16 -26.13
CA ARG A 144 -18.51 -11.94 -26.94
C ARG A 144 -17.48 -10.87 -26.60
N TRP A 145 -16.94 -10.87 -25.39
CA TRP A 145 -15.95 -9.89 -24.96
C TRP A 145 -14.54 -10.21 -25.45
N LYS A 146 -14.14 -11.48 -25.53
CA LYS A 146 -12.83 -11.90 -26.06
C LYS A 146 -12.51 -11.32 -27.45
N PRO A 147 -13.36 -11.48 -28.49
CA PRO A 147 -13.08 -10.91 -29.81
C PRO A 147 -13.12 -9.37 -29.81
N ALA A 148 -13.99 -8.77 -28.99
CA ALA A 148 -14.05 -7.31 -28.85
C ALA A 148 -12.77 -6.75 -28.20
N PHE A 149 -12.27 -7.43 -27.15
CA PHE A 149 -11.02 -7.13 -26.47
C PHE A 149 -9.85 -7.23 -27.45
N GLU A 150 -9.75 -8.33 -28.21
CA GLU A 150 -8.70 -8.52 -29.21
C GLU A 150 -8.72 -7.43 -30.28
N SER A 151 -9.91 -7.10 -30.79
CA SER A 151 -10.07 -6.02 -31.77
C SER A 151 -9.64 -4.65 -31.24
N HIS A 152 -9.69 -4.41 -29.92
CA HIS A 152 -9.29 -3.12 -29.33
C HIS A 152 -7.83 -3.09 -28.91
N TYR A 153 -7.29 -4.21 -28.42
CA TYR A 153 -5.94 -4.29 -27.88
C TYR A 153 -4.91 -4.93 -28.80
N ASN A 154 -5.32 -5.51 -29.94
CA ASN A 154 -4.44 -6.21 -30.86
C ASN A 154 -3.68 -7.39 -30.22
N VAL A 155 -4.29 -8.01 -29.22
CA VAL A 155 -3.80 -9.21 -28.54
C VAL A 155 -4.98 -10.03 -28.09
N SER A 156 -4.96 -11.34 -28.34
CA SER A 156 -6.06 -12.20 -27.94
C SER A 156 -6.08 -12.37 -26.42
N TRP A 157 -7.27 -12.42 -25.83
CA TRP A 157 -7.42 -12.64 -24.40
C TRP A 157 -6.86 -14.01 -23.99
N ASP A 158 -7.09 -15.04 -24.82
CA ASP A 158 -6.60 -16.41 -24.55
C ASP A 158 -5.07 -16.47 -24.50
N PHE A 159 -4.38 -15.73 -25.36
CA PHE A 159 -2.92 -15.59 -25.32
C PHE A 159 -2.46 -14.98 -23.98
N LEU A 160 -3.07 -13.86 -23.57
CA LEU A 160 -2.75 -13.22 -22.29
C LEU A 160 -3.00 -14.17 -21.13
N TYR A 161 -4.16 -14.83 -21.11
CA TYR A 161 -4.52 -15.78 -20.05
C TYR A 161 -3.50 -16.92 -19.95
N ALA A 162 -3.13 -17.53 -21.07
CA ALA A 162 -2.12 -18.59 -21.12
C ALA A 162 -0.73 -18.13 -20.66
N ARG A 163 -0.38 -16.85 -20.86
CA ARG A 163 0.89 -16.24 -20.41
C ARG A 163 0.90 -15.85 -18.93
N GLY A 164 -0.22 -16.00 -18.21
CA GLY A 164 -0.38 -15.51 -16.84
C GLY A 164 -0.76 -14.03 -16.75
N GLY A 165 -1.36 -13.48 -17.81
CA GLY A 165 -1.84 -12.12 -17.87
C GLY A 165 -0.78 -11.12 -18.35
N LEU A 166 -0.75 -9.96 -17.69
CA LEU A 166 0.10 -8.82 -18.03
C LEU A 166 1.25 -8.60 -17.04
N ASP A 167 1.53 -9.57 -16.17
CA ASP A 167 2.55 -9.46 -15.12
C ASP A 167 3.96 -9.23 -15.71
N SER A 168 4.23 -9.77 -16.91
CA SER A 168 5.50 -9.56 -17.63
C SER A 168 5.51 -8.30 -18.50
N ALA A 169 4.42 -7.54 -18.58
CA ALA A 169 4.36 -6.31 -19.36
C ALA A 169 4.93 -5.13 -18.56
N SER A 170 5.76 -4.31 -19.20
CA SER A 170 6.18 -3.04 -18.60
C SER A 170 5.02 -2.06 -18.49
N LYS A 171 5.13 -1.09 -17.58
CA LYS A 171 4.12 -0.02 -17.41
C LYS A 171 3.92 0.76 -18.71
N GLU A 172 4.98 0.96 -19.48
CA GLU A 172 4.93 1.63 -20.77
C GLU A 172 4.16 0.82 -21.81
N LEU A 173 4.33 -0.50 -21.83
CA LEU A 173 3.57 -1.37 -22.73
C LEU A 173 2.08 -1.41 -22.38
N VAL A 174 1.73 -1.46 -21.09
CA VAL A 174 0.33 -1.32 -20.64
C VAL A 174 -0.28 -0.03 -21.16
N ARG A 175 0.46 1.08 -21.11
CA ARG A 175 0.00 2.36 -21.69
C ARG A 175 -0.16 2.30 -23.21
N ILE A 176 0.68 1.57 -23.92
CA ILE A 176 0.55 1.38 -25.38
C ILE A 176 -0.77 0.68 -25.72
N PHE A 177 -1.12 -0.37 -24.97
CA PHE A 177 -2.42 -1.03 -25.10
C PHE A 177 -3.58 -0.06 -24.86
N ASP A 178 -3.52 0.72 -23.80
CA ASP A 178 -4.56 1.71 -23.47
C ASP A 178 -4.68 2.80 -24.55
N TYR A 179 -3.56 3.31 -25.06
CA TYR A 179 -3.56 4.27 -26.17
C TYR A 179 -4.22 3.68 -27.42
N LEU A 180 -3.90 2.43 -27.77
CA LEU A 180 -4.48 1.78 -28.94
C LEU A 180 -6.00 1.64 -28.79
N ALA A 181 -6.47 1.15 -27.65
CA ALA A 181 -7.89 1.01 -27.37
C ALA A 181 -8.62 2.37 -27.35
N ASN A 182 -7.99 3.43 -26.81
CA ASN A 182 -8.52 4.79 -26.86
C ASN A 182 -8.76 5.26 -28.30
N ILE A 183 -7.74 5.11 -29.14
CA ILE A 183 -7.79 5.52 -30.54
C ILE A 183 -8.81 4.73 -31.35
N ARG A 184 -9.06 3.47 -30.99
CA ARG A 184 -10.11 2.63 -31.61
C ARG A 184 -11.52 2.95 -31.07
N SER A 185 -11.65 3.38 -29.82
CA SER A 185 -12.94 3.61 -29.13
C SER A 185 -13.56 4.99 -29.33
N LEU A 186 -12.80 5.97 -29.79
CA LEU A 186 -13.25 7.36 -29.90
C LEU A 186 -14.29 7.53 -31.03
N GLU A 187 -15.59 7.47 -30.68
CA GLU A 187 -16.74 7.79 -31.55
C GLU A 187 -16.59 9.16 -32.24
N LYS A 188 -15.89 10.12 -31.61
CA LYS A 188 -15.65 11.48 -32.13
C LYS A 188 -14.99 11.51 -33.51
N TRP A 189 -14.31 10.43 -33.91
CA TRP A 189 -13.69 10.32 -35.23
C TRP A 189 -14.65 9.94 -36.35
N GLU A 190 -15.74 9.25 -36.02
CA GLU A 190 -16.78 8.91 -36.98
C GLU A 190 -17.68 10.12 -37.27
N ASP A 191 -18.00 10.92 -36.25
CA ASP A 191 -18.78 12.15 -36.40
C ASP A 191 -17.98 13.29 -37.07
N TRP A 192 -16.65 13.36 -36.85
CA TRP A 192 -15.78 14.33 -37.52
C TRP A 192 -15.80 14.19 -39.05
N LYS A 193 -15.93 12.96 -39.57
CA LYS A 193 -16.05 12.69 -41.03
C LYS A 193 -17.24 13.44 -41.64
N ILE A 194 -18.23 13.78 -40.83
CA ILE A 194 -19.49 14.38 -41.27
C ILE A 194 -19.42 15.93 -41.22
N GLN A 195 -18.50 16.55 -40.46
CA GLN A 195 -18.62 17.96 -40.08
C GLN A 195 -17.42 18.90 -40.34
N SER A 196 -16.30 18.50 -40.96
CA SER A 196 -15.11 19.37 -40.99
C SER A 196 -14.31 19.45 -42.29
N ASN A 197 -13.54 20.55 -42.39
CA ASN A 197 -12.63 20.94 -43.46
C ASN A 197 -11.74 19.76 -43.94
N PRO A 198 -11.70 19.44 -45.25
CA PRO A 198 -10.96 18.30 -45.80
C PRO A 198 -9.49 18.22 -45.37
N ASN A 199 -8.83 19.38 -45.24
CA ASN A 199 -7.40 19.44 -44.93
C ASN A 199 -7.10 19.07 -43.46
N THR A 200 -7.96 19.45 -42.53
CA THR A 200 -7.81 19.11 -41.10
C THR A 200 -8.17 17.65 -40.84
N SER A 201 -9.12 17.11 -41.61
CA SER A 201 -9.49 15.69 -41.55
C SER A 201 -8.35 14.76 -41.98
N SER A 202 -7.65 15.10 -43.07
CA SER A 202 -6.56 14.26 -43.59
C SER A 202 -5.38 14.14 -42.62
N LYS A 203 -4.93 15.26 -42.01
CA LYS A 203 -3.82 15.23 -41.03
C LYS A 203 -4.14 14.33 -39.84
N LYS A 204 -5.32 14.49 -39.24
CA LYS A 204 -5.70 13.72 -38.06
C LYS A 204 -5.90 12.23 -38.35
N MET A 205 -6.42 11.88 -39.53
CA MET A 205 -6.49 10.49 -39.98
C MET A 205 -5.10 9.88 -40.12
N ASN A 206 -4.15 10.63 -40.68
CA ASN A 206 -2.76 10.17 -40.79
C ASN A 206 -2.10 10.02 -39.42
N ASP A 207 -2.33 10.95 -38.50
CA ASP A 207 -1.79 10.85 -37.13
C ASP A 207 -2.40 9.65 -36.38
N ARG A 208 -3.70 9.39 -36.55
CA ARG A 208 -4.37 8.18 -36.04
C ARG A 208 -3.73 6.91 -36.60
N ALA A 209 -3.55 6.82 -37.92
CA ALA A 209 -2.97 5.65 -38.56
C ALA A 209 -1.55 5.39 -38.04
N LYS A 210 -0.73 6.45 -37.90
CA LYS A 210 0.61 6.36 -37.31
C LYS A 210 0.59 5.88 -35.86
N ILE A 211 -0.33 6.37 -35.04
CA ILE A 211 -0.46 5.91 -33.64
C ILE A 211 -0.80 4.41 -33.61
N VAL A 212 -1.77 3.98 -34.42
CA VAL A 212 -2.17 2.58 -34.51
C VAL A 212 -1.00 1.71 -34.96
N GLU A 213 -0.26 2.13 -35.99
CA GLU A 213 0.92 1.43 -36.50
C GLU A 213 2.02 1.30 -35.44
N ILE A 214 2.36 2.40 -34.75
CA ILE A 214 3.37 2.41 -33.69
C ILE A 214 2.96 1.47 -32.55
N CYS A 215 1.72 1.57 -32.06
CA CYS A 215 1.24 0.72 -30.97
C CYS A 215 1.23 -0.75 -31.38
N THR A 216 0.70 -1.06 -32.56
CA THR A 216 0.64 -2.43 -33.09
C THR A 216 2.03 -3.04 -33.22
N SER A 217 3.00 -2.31 -33.77
CA SER A 217 4.38 -2.77 -33.88
C SER A 217 5.01 -3.14 -32.53
N TRP A 218 4.74 -2.35 -31.47
CA TRP A 218 5.23 -2.67 -30.13
C TRP A 218 4.56 -3.89 -29.53
N ILE A 219 3.25 -4.02 -29.72
CA ILE A 219 2.47 -5.16 -29.23
C ILE A 219 2.93 -6.44 -29.94
N ASP A 220 3.09 -6.42 -31.26
CA ASP A 220 3.55 -7.57 -32.04
C ASP A 220 4.95 -8.03 -31.61
N LYS A 221 5.87 -7.09 -31.35
CA LYS A 221 7.21 -7.39 -30.82
C LYS A 221 7.16 -8.08 -29.46
N TRP A 222 6.27 -7.62 -28.58
CA TRP A 222 6.08 -8.19 -27.27
C TRP A 222 5.43 -9.58 -27.32
N VAL A 223 4.42 -9.76 -28.17
CA VAL A 223 3.76 -11.06 -28.41
C VAL A 223 4.76 -12.06 -29.01
N GLY A 224 5.63 -11.62 -29.91
CA GLY A 224 6.67 -12.45 -30.54
C GLY A 224 7.92 -12.71 -29.71
N ASP A 225 7.92 -12.37 -28.41
CA ASP A 225 9.05 -12.56 -27.47
C ASP A 225 10.39 -11.97 -27.93
N THR A 226 10.37 -10.94 -28.77
CA THR A 226 11.55 -10.12 -29.13
C THR A 226 11.85 -9.09 -28.03
N MET A 227 11.92 -9.57 -26.79
CA MET A 227 11.74 -8.88 -25.51
C MET A 227 12.84 -7.87 -25.09
N ASP A 228 13.81 -7.54 -25.93
CA ASP A 228 14.93 -6.67 -25.51
C ASP A 228 14.65 -5.17 -25.63
N THR A 229 13.46 -4.74 -26.07
CA THR A 229 13.17 -3.31 -26.19
C THR A 229 11.81 -2.95 -25.63
N ASN A 230 11.79 -2.50 -24.37
CA ASN A 230 10.71 -1.64 -23.92
C ASN A 230 10.78 -0.31 -24.67
N PRO A 231 9.63 0.33 -24.97
CA PRO A 231 9.62 1.66 -25.54
C PRO A 231 10.35 2.64 -24.60
N THR A 232 11.28 3.40 -25.16
CA THR A 232 12.01 4.44 -24.42
C THR A 232 11.08 5.58 -24.00
N LYS A 233 11.47 6.34 -22.98
CA LYS A 233 10.72 7.54 -22.54
C LYS A 233 10.47 8.53 -23.69
N ALA A 234 11.45 8.71 -24.59
CA ALA A 234 11.31 9.59 -25.75
C ALA A 234 10.26 9.09 -26.75
N GLN A 235 10.20 7.77 -26.98
CA GLN A 235 9.17 7.16 -27.84
C GLN A 235 7.78 7.29 -27.22
N MET A 236 7.66 7.09 -25.90
CA MET A 236 6.39 7.26 -25.18
C MET A 236 5.91 8.71 -25.18
N GLU A 237 6.83 9.69 -25.05
CA GLU A 237 6.47 11.10 -25.12
C GLU A 237 6.04 11.51 -26.53
N LYS A 238 6.71 11.01 -27.57
CA LYS A 238 6.27 11.22 -28.96
C LYS A 238 4.87 10.65 -29.20
N LEU A 239 4.59 9.45 -28.70
CA LEU A 239 3.27 8.83 -28.80
C LEU A 239 2.20 9.66 -28.08
N ARG A 240 2.51 10.18 -26.90
CA ARG A 240 1.63 11.07 -26.13
C ARG A 240 1.31 12.35 -26.89
N GLN A 241 2.33 12.99 -27.47
CA GLN A 241 2.16 14.22 -28.25
C GLN A 241 1.26 13.99 -29.48
N LEU A 242 1.47 12.88 -30.21
CA LEU A 242 0.61 12.49 -31.32
C LEU A 242 -0.83 12.26 -30.85
N SER A 243 -1.03 11.59 -29.71
CA SER A 243 -2.35 11.35 -29.14
C SER A 243 -3.07 12.62 -28.68
N HIS A 244 -2.35 13.68 -28.28
CA HIS A 244 -2.97 14.96 -27.94
C HIS A 244 -3.30 15.81 -29.18
N GLN A 245 -2.57 15.62 -30.28
CA GLN A 245 -2.76 16.35 -31.53
C GLN A 245 -3.87 15.76 -32.41
N ALA A 246 -4.14 14.47 -32.24
CA ALA A 246 -5.27 13.76 -32.85
C ALA A 246 -6.58 14.17 -32.14
#